data_AF-A0A3D1CLB4-F1
#
_entry.id   AF-A0A3D1CLB4-F1
#
_cell.length_a   1.000
_cell.length_b   1.000
_cell.length_c   1.000
_cell.angle_alpha   90.00
_cell.angle_beta   90.00
_cell.angle_gamma   90.00
#
_symmetry.space_group_name_H-M   'P 1'
#
loop_
_entity.id
_entity.type
_entity.pdbx_description
1 polymer ?
#
loop_
_entity_poly.entity_id
_entity_poly.type
_entity_poly.pdbx_seq_one_letter_code
_entity_poly.pdbx_strand_id
1 'polypeptide(L)'
;MVSNDLNNSSTPNWASILGVVAIMLGVFLTAMHGTEIMKQYVMTSNMPVSGEMPEADCPLEELEEEGISVAECEYLVAHVQGVALSTPDWFPSTMMTLAAAGTLLAFASVIIGGALVNYTPWSSAAAVVVFIGLAVVDLLQFSAVVSTGPILRDMYLWSILLWFILHLMLLVGAIAGRHTEAARVNREVA
;
A
#
# COMPACT_ATOMS: atom_id res chain seq x y z
N MET A 1 43.18 -0.82 -31.27
CA MET A 1 41.96 0.02 -31.30
C MET A 1 41.00 -0.58 -30.30
N VAL A 2 40.99 -0.06 -29.08
CA VAL A 2 40.03 -0.43 -28.03
C VAL A 2 38.85 0.50 -28.24
N SER A 3 37.70 -0.04 -28.65
CA SER A 3 36.48 0.73 -28.83
C SER A 3 36.04 1.31 -27.48
N ASN A 4 36.13 2.62 -27.34
CA ASN A 4 35.66 3.40 -26.19
C ASN A 4 34.13 3.63 -26.24
N ASP A 5 33.36 2.70 -26.82
CA ASP A 5 31.92 2.87 -27.06
C ASP A 5 31.03 2.50 -25.86
N LEU A 6 31.60 2.35 -24.66
CA LEU A 6 30.83 2.00 -23.45
C LEU A 6 30.30 3.20 -22.66
N ASN A 7 30.48 4.44 -23.12
CA ASN A 7 30.33 5.60 -22.23
C ASN A 7 29.35 6.70 -22.67
N ASN A 8 28.28 6.39 -23.41
CA ASN A 8 27.32 7.45 -23.78
C ASN A 8 25.83 7.05 -23.75
N SER A 9 25.41 6.30 -22.74
CA SER A 9 24.00 6.30 -22.32
C SER A 9 23.93 6.26 -20.79
N SER A 10 24.36 7.32 -20.13
CA SER A 10 24.13 7.46 -18.69
C SER A 10 22.63 7.40 -18.43
N THR A 11 22.17 6.42 -17.67
CA THR A 11 20.78 6.34 -17.24
C THR A 11 20.37 7.66 -16.59
N PRO A 12 19.19 8.23 -16.91
CA PRO A 12 18.76 9.46 -16.29
C PRO A 12 18.68 9.32 -14.77
N ASN A 13 19.34 10.21 -14.03
CA ASN A 13 19.38 10.15 -12.57
C ASN A 13 17.98 10.12 -11.94
N TRP A 14 17.01 10.83 -12.54
CA TRP A 14 15.63 10.83 -12.08
C TRP A 14 15.01 9.42 -12.14
N ALA A 15 15.29 8.66 -13.20
CA ALA A 15 14.73 7.33 -13.40
C ALA A 15 15.33 6.33 -12.41
N SER A 16 16.64 6.43 -12.17
CA SER A 16 17.33 5.60 -11.19
C SER A 16 16.81 5.84 -9.77
N ILE A 17 16.75 7.11 -9.34
CA ILE A 17 16.23 7.46 -8.01
C ILE A 17 14.78 7.02 -7.85
N LEU A 18 13.93 7.34 -8.84
CA LEU A 18 12.52 6.97 -8.80
C LEU A 18 12.33 5.45 -8.77
N GLY A 19 13.16 4.71 -9.52
CA GLY A 19 13.13 3.25 -9.55
C GLY A 19 13.49 2.64 -8.20
N VAL A 20 14.52 3.12 -7.52
CA VAL A 20 14.90 2.66 -6.17
C VAL A 20 13.78 2.93 -5.16
N VAL A 21 13.20 4.14 -5.19
CA VAL A 21 12.08 4.48 -4.30
C VAL A 21 10.87 3.61 -4.58
N ALA A 22 10.54 3.35 -5.85
CA ALA A 22 9.42 2.50 -6.25
C ALA A 22 9.59 1.04 -5.81
N ILE A 23 10.82 0.52 -5.81
CA ILE A 23 11.15 -0.81 -5.25
C ILE A 23 10.91 -0.82 -3.75
N MET A 24 11.51 0.13 -3.03
CA MET A 24 11.42 0.19 -1.56
C MET A 24 9.97 0.33 -1.10
N LEU A 25 9.24 1.28 -1.68
CA LEU A 25 7.83 1.51 -1.36
C LEU A 25 6.94 0.34 -1.80
N GLY A 26 7.22 -0.29 -2.95
CA GLY A 26 6.48 -1.46 -3.39
C GLY A 26 6.61 -2.65 -2.43
N VAL A 27 7.81 -2.89 -1.87
CA VAL A 27 8.02 -3.92 -0.85
C VAL A 27 7.25 -3.59 0.43
N PHE A 28 7.35 -2.35 0.93
CA PHE A 28 6.61 -1.94 2.13
C PHE A 28 5.10 -2.02 1.94
N LEU A 29 4.60 -1.59 0.80
CA LEU A 29 3.16 -1.63 0.49
C LEU A 29 2.65 -3.07 0.37
N THR A 30 3.45 -3.97 -0.21
CA THR A 30 3.15 -5.40 -0.25
C THR A 30 2.98 -5.97 1.16
N ALA A 31 3.90 -5.63 2.08
CA ALA A 31 3.79 -6.06 3.48
C ALA A 31 2.54 -5.48 4.15
N MET A 32 2.27 -4.19 3.97
CA MET A 32 1.08 -3.51 4.50
C MET A 32 -0.23 -4.14 4.02
N HIS A 33 -0.37 -4.38 2.71
CA HIS A 33 -1.56 -5.03 2.17
C HIS A 33 -1.66 -6.50 2.60
N GLY A 34 -0.53 -7.21 2.73
CA GLY A 34 -0.52 -8.56 3.29
C GLY A 34 -1.04 -8.61 4.72
N THR A 35 -0.61 -7.67 5.58
CA THR A 35 -1.14 -7.52 6.94
C THR A 35 -2.63 -7.18 6.93
N GLU A 36 -3.08 -6.30 6.03
CA GLU A 36 -4.50 -5.96 5.93
C GLU A 36 -5.36 -7.15 5.49
N ILE A 37 -4.92 -7.93 4.50
CA ILE A 37 -5.62 -9.15 4.07
C ILE A 37 -5.70 -10.14 5.25
N MET A 38 -4.60 -10.35 5.98
CA MET A 38 -4.59 -11.23 7.14
C MET A 38 -5.54 -10.73 8.22
N LYS A 39 -5.53 -9.42 8.52
CA LYS A 39 -6.44 -8.79 9.48
C LYS A 39 -7.89 -9.05 9.11
N GLN A 40 -8.28 -8.77 7.87
CA GLN A 40 -9.66 -8.98 7.42
C GLN A 40 -10.05 -10.46 7.45
N TYR A 41 -9.15 -11.36 7.05
CA TYR A 41 -9.39 -12.80 7.08
C TYR A 41 -9.59 -13.34 8.49
N VAL A 42 -8.70 -12.99 9.43
CA VAL A 42 -8.79 -13.43 10.84
C VAL A 42 -10.04 -12.88 11.49
N MET A 43 -10.34 -11.59 11.32
CA MET A 43 -11.54 -10.99 11.90
C MET A 43 -12.82 -11.63 11.34
N THR A 44 -12.95 -11.74 10.02
CA THR A 44 -14.17 -12.30 9.41
C THR A 44 -14.36 -13.79 9.67
N SER A 45 -13.28 -14.56 9.85
CA SER A 45 -13.37 -15.99 10.15
C SER A 45 -13.72 -16.29 11.60
N ASN A 46 -13.45 -15.36 12.53
CA ASN A 46 -13.64 -15.56 13.97
C ASN A 46 -14.78 -14.72 14.56
N MET A 47 -15.38 -13.81 13.79
CA MET A 47 -16.57 -13.10 14.25
C MET A 47 -17.80 -14.03 14.27
N PRO A 48 -18.60 -14.00 15.34
CA PRO A 48 -19.82 -14.79 15.44
C PRO A 48 -20.83 -14.36 14.37
N VAL A 49 -21.54 -15.34 13.79
CA VAL A 49 -22.55 -15.10 12.74
C VAL A 49 -23.68 -14.20 13.23
N SER A 50 -23.98 -14.19 14.53
CA SER A 50 -24.96 -13.29 15.15
C SER A 50 -24.53 -11.82 15.13
N GLY A 51 -23.24 -11.52 14.94
CA GLY A 51 -22.66 -10.19 15.14
C GLY A 51 -22.56 -9.78 16.62
N GLU A 52 -23.05 -10.61 17.53
CA GLU A 52 -22.99 -10.41 18.97
C GLU A 52 -21.73 -11.08 19.52
N MET A 53 -20.75 -10.26 19.87
CA MET A 53 -19.54 -10.73 20.55
C MET A 53 -19.89 -11.18 21.97
N PRO A 54 -19.40 -12.34 22.43
CA PRO A 54 -19.55 -12.75 23.82
C PRO A 54 -18.86 -11.75 24.76
N GLU A 55 -19.29 -11.73 26.03
CA GLU A 55 -18.59 -10.96 27.05
C GLU A 55 -17.13 -11.42 27.16
N ALA A 56 -16.26 -10.52 27.63
CA ALA A 56 -14.85 -10.82 27.84
C ALA A 56 -14.72 -11.97 28.85
N ASP A 57 -14.30 -13.13 28.35
CA ASP A 57 -13.82 -14.23 29.19
C ASP A 57 -12.31 -14.02 29.34
N CYS A 58 -11.85 -13.70 30.55
CA CYS A 58 -10.44 -13.41 30.86
C CYS A 58 -9.92 -14.41 31.89
N PRO A 59 -9.61 -15.67 31.50
CA PRO A 59 -9.17 -16.72 32.43
C PRO A 59 -7.79 -16.39 33.00
N LEU A 60 -7.65 -16.45 34.33
CA LEU A 60 -6.40 -16.08 35.01
C LEU A 60 -5.16 -16.87 34.52
N GLU A 61 -5.35 -18.11 34.06
CA GLU A 61 -4.27 -18.95 33.52
C GLU A 61 -3.72 -18.40 32.19
N GLU A 62 -4.59 -17.98 31.27
CA GLU A 62 -4.19 -17.37 29.99
C GLU A 62 -3.55 -15.99 30.21
N LEU A 63 -4.06 -15.22 31.16
CA LEU A 63 -3.49 -13.91 31.50
C LEU A 63 -2.06 -14.03 32.06
N GLU A 64 -1.77 -15.08 32.83
CA GLU A 64 -0.42 -15.36 33.33
C GLU A 64 0.51 -15.81 32.20
N GLU A 65 0.02 -16.61 31.25
CA GLU A 65 0.78 -17.04 30.07
C GLU A 65 1.10 -15.88 29.11
N GLU A 66 0.12 -15.01 28.84
CA GLU A 66 0.28 -13.85 27.95
C GLU A 66 0.94 -12.64 28.64
N GLY A 67 1.02 -12.65 29.98
CA GLY A 67 1.64 -11.59 30.78
C GLY A 67 0.82 -10.29 30.83
N ILE A 68 -0.51 -10.38 30.69
CA ILE A 68 -1.42 -9.23 30.66
C ILE A 68 -2.28 -9.15 31.92
N SER A 69 -2.73 -7.95 32.27
CA SER A 69 -3.65 -7.77 33.41
C SER A 69 -5.12 -8.02 33.03
N VAL A 70 -5.98 -8.32 34.01
CA VAL A 70 -7.44 -8.46 33.78
C VAL A 70 -8.03 -7.21 33.12
N ALA A 71 -7.66 -6.02 33.61
CA ALA A 71 -8.14 -4.76 33.05
C ALA A 71 -7.68 -4.53 31.59
N GLU A 72 -6.49 -5.04 31.25
CA GLU A 72 -5.96 -4.99 29.90
C GLU A 72 -6.71 -5.97 28.98
N CYS A 73 -7.00 -7.18 29.45
CA CYS A 73 -7.84 -8.15 28.73
C CYS A 73 -9.24 -7.57 28.44
N GLU A 74 -9.92 -7.03 29.45
CA GLU A 74 -11.24 -6.40 29.30
C GLU A 74 -11.20 -5.25 28.28
N TYR A 75 -10.15 -4.42 28.33
CA TYR A 75 -9.95 -3.35 27.36
C TYR A 75 -9.75 -3.87 25.94
N LEU A 76 -8.91 -4.89 25.74
CA LEU A 76 -8.64 -5.48 24.43
C LEU A 76 -9.88 -6.11 23.82
N VAL A 77 -10.67 -6.84 24.61
CA VAL A 77 -11.95 -7.42 24.15
C VAL A 77 -12.93 -6.32 23.80
N ALA A 78 -13.10 -5.31 24.67
CA ALA A 78 -13.99 -4.17 24.40
C ALA A 78 -13.56 -3.39 23.17
N HIS A 79 -12.24 -3.26 22.93
CA HIS A 79 -11.69 -2.62 21.74
C HIS A 79 -12.03 -3.42 20.48
N VAL A 80 -11.79 -4.74 20.47
CA VAL A 80 -12.13 -5.61 19.33
C VAL A 80 -13.63 -5.60 19.06
N GLN A 81 -14.46 -5.66 20.11
CA GLN A 81 -15.91 -5.54 20.00
C GLN A 81 -16.32 -4.19 19.40
N GLY A 82 -15.70 -3.09 19.84
CA GLY A 82 -15.92 -1.76 19.26
C GLY A 82 -15.55 -1.69 17.77
N VAL A 83 -14.45 -2.34 17.37
CA VAL A 83 -14.07 -2.46 15.96
C VAL A 83 -15.11 -3.27 15.19
N ALA A 84 -15.52 -4.44 15.69
CA ALA A 84 -16.51 -5.30 15.04
C ALA A 84 -17.84 -4.57 14.82
N LEU A 85 -18.38 -3.93 15.87
CA LEU A 85 -19.65 -3.20 15.82
C LEU A 85 -19.59 -1.94 14.93
N SER A 86 -18.42 -1.35 14.74
CA SER A 86 -18.23 -0.18 13.87
C SER A 86 -17.94 -0.55 12.41
N THR A 87 -17.83 -1.85 12.10
CA THR A 87 -17.50 -2.37 10.77
C THR A 87 -18.76 -2.78 10.01
N PRO A 88 -19.12 -2.08 8.90
CA PRO A 88 -20.21 -2.52 8.04
C PRO A 88 -19.89 -3.85 7.34
N ASP A 89 -20.90 -4.69 7.09
CA ASP A 89 -20.73 -6.03 6.49
C ASP A 89 -19.99 -6.04 5.14
N TRP A 90 -20.12 -4.97 4.34
CA TRP A 90 -19.45 -4.84 3.04
C TRP A 90 -17.98 -4.41 3.14
N PHE A 91 -17.56 -3.87 4.29
CA PHE A 91 -16.25 -3.25 4.44
C PHE A 91 -15.10 -4.27 4.38
N PRO A 92 -15.15 -5.42 5.09
CA PRO A 92 -14.06 -6.40 5.03
C PRO A 92 -13.80 -6.93 3.62
N SER A 93 -14.86 -7.30 2.88
CA SER A 93 -14.73 -7.82 1.51
C SER A 93 -14.19 -6.76 0.55
N THR A 94 -14.61 -5.50 0.71
CA THR A 94 -14.11 -4.36 -0.06
C THR A 94 -12.63 -4.12 0.22
N MET A 95 -12.23 -4.02 1.49
CA MET A 95 -10.84 -3.79 1.88
C MET A 95 -9.94 -4.94 1.46
N MET A 96 -10.39 -6.20 1.59
CA MET A 96 -9.63 -7.37 1.15
C MET A 96 -9.42 -7.38 -0.37
N THR A 97 -10.46 -7.03 -1.15
CA THR A 97 -10.36 -6.94 -2.61
C THR A 97 -9.39 -5.84 -3.04
N LEU A 98 -9.49 -4.66 -2.43
CA LEU A 98 -8.61 -3.53 -2.72
C LEU A 98 -7.17 -3.81 -2.27
N ALA A 99 -6.96 -4.46 -1.12
CA ALA A 99 -5.64 -4.87 -0.66
C ALA A 99 -5.01 -5.93 -1.57
N ALA A 100 -5.80 -6.88 -2.10
CA ALA A 100 -5.31 -7.83 -3.09
C ALA A 100 -4.90 -7.13 -4.39
N ALA A 101 -5.71 -6.20 -4.91
CA ALA A 101 -5.37 -5.41 -6.09
C ALA A 101 -4.12 -4.55 -5.86
N GLY A 102 -4.05 -3.87 -4.70
CA GLY A 102 -2.89 -3.09 -4.28
C GLY A 102 -1.62 -3.93 -4.14
N THR A 103 -1.72 -5.16 -3.63
CA THR A 103 -0.60 -6.12 -3.56
C THR A 103 -0.05 -6.42 -4.94
N LEU A 104 -0.91 -6.75 -5.91
CA LEU A 104 -0.49 -7.04 -7.29
C LEU A 104 0.20 -5.82 -7.94
N LEU A 105 -0.35 -4.63 -7.74
CA LEU A 105 0.22 -3.38 -8.24
C LEU A 105 1.53 -3.02 -7.53
N ALA A 106 1.65 -3.29 -6.23
CA ALA A 106 2.89 -3.08 -5.47
C ALA A 106 4.01 -3.98 -5.98
N PHE A 107 3.73 -5.26 -6.25
CA PHE A 107 4.67 -6.16 -6.91
C PHE A 107 5.05 -5.66 -8.32
N ALA A 108 4.07 -5.20 -9.10
CA ALA A 108 4.35 -4.61 -10.41
C ALA A 108 5.26 -3.37 -10.29
N SER A 109 5.07 -2.54 -9.25
CA SER A 109 5.92 -1.39 -8.95
C SER A 109 7.36 -1.80 -8.67
N VAL A 110 7.60 -2.90 -7.96
CA VAL A 110 8.96 -3.44 -7.72
C VAL A 110 9.64 -3.80 -9.04
N ILE A 111 8.94 -4.52 -9.92
CA ILE A 111 9.48 -4.93 -11.23
C ILE A 111 9.77 -3.71 -12.10
N ILE A 112 8.83 -2.77 -12.17
CA ILE A 112 8.98 -1.53 -12.96
C ILE A 112 10.07 -0.64 -12.37
N GLY A 113 10.22 -0.58 -11.05
CA GLY A 113 11.30 0.13 -10.39
C GLY A 113 12.66 -0.42 -10.80
N GLY A 114 12.82 -1.75 -10.86
CA GLY A 114 14.03 -2.38 -11.39
C GLY A 114 14.29 -2.06 -12.86
N ALA A 115 13.23 -1.99 -13.67
CA ALA A 115 13.33 -1.57 -15.07
C ALA A 115 13.68 -0.08 -15.23
N LEU A 116 13.19 0.80 -14.33
CA LEU A 116 13.48 2.23 -14.28
C LEU A 116 14.94 2.49 -13.88
N VAL A 117 15.51 1.71 -12.95
CA VAL A 117 16.92 1.80 -12.56
C VAL A 117 17.85 1.65 -13.76
N ASN A 118 17.51 0.73 -14.67
CA ASN A 118 18.24 0.52 -15.92
C ASN A 118 17.70 1.35 -17.10
N TYR A 119 16.71 2.21 -16.84
CA TYR A 119 16.00 3.06 -17.81
C TYR A 119 15.63 2.33 -19.12
N THR A 120 14.91 1.21 -19.02
CA THR A 120 14.46 0.48 -20.21
C THR A 120 13.40 1.29 -21.00
N PRO A 121 13.26 1.11 -22.33
CA PRO A 121 12.42 1.97 -23.18
C PRO A 121 10.95 2.06 -22.77
N TRP A 122 10.41 1.02 -22.14
CA TRP A 122 9.01 0.93 -21.72
C TRP A 122 8.80 1.31 -20.24
N SER A 123 9.87 1.37 -19.44
CA SER A 123 9.80 1.51 -17.98
C SER A 123 9.08 2.78 -17.53
N SER A 124 9.39 3.92 -18.14
CA SER A 124 8.77 5.21 -17.79
C SER A 124 7.27 5.27 -18.10
N ALA A 125 6.84 4.63 -19.19
CA ALA A 125 5.43 4.53 -19.53
C ALA A 125 4.67 3.59 -18.58
N ALA A 126 5.25 2.42 -18.29
CA ALA A 126 4.66 1.48 -17.35
C ALA A 126 4.60 2.05 -15.92
N ALA A 127 5.61 2.81 -15.48
CA ALA A 127 5.63 3.47 -14.19
C ALA A 127 4.43 4.41 -14.00
N VAL A 128 4.14 5.24 -15.01
CA VAL A 128 2.95 6.11 -14.98
C VAL A 128 1.67 5.29 -14.80
N VAL A 129 1.51 4.21 -15.57
CA VAL A 129 0.32 3.36 -15.49
C VAL A 129 0.17 2.72 -14.11
N VAL A 130 1.24 2.16 -13.55
CA VAL A 130 1.18 1.50 -12.24
C VAL A 130 1.00 2.50 -11.11
N PHE A 131 1.65 3.66 -11.13
CA PHE A 131 1.45 4.69 -10.11
C PHE A 131 0.04 5.29 -10.15
N ILE A 132 -0.58 5.42 -11.33
CA ILE A 132 -2.00 5.74 -11.44
C ILE A 132 -2.85 4.64 -10.80
N GLY A 133 -2.57 3.37 -11.13
CA GLY A 133 -3.29 2.24 -10.56
C GLY A 133 -3.25 2.22 -9.03
N LEU A 134 -2.06 2.42 -8.45
CA LEU A 134 -1.86 2.51 -7.00
C LEU A 134 -2.64 3.68 -6.40
N ALA A 135 -2.52 4.89 -6.98
CA ALA A 135 -3.26 6.06 -6.50
C ALA A 135 -4.80 5.87 -6.59
N VAL A 136 -5.30 5.15 -7.60
CA VAL A 136 -6.72 4.79 -7.70
C VAL A 136 -7.12 3.82 -6.60
N VAL A 137 -6.30 2.82 -6.28
CA VAL A 137 -6.56 1.90 -5.15
C VAL A 137 -6.63 2.68 -3.85
N ASP A 138 -5.69 3.58 -3.58
CA ASP A 138 -5.71 4.38 -2.35
C ASP A 138 -6.97 5.26 -2.28
N LEU A 139 -7.37 5.86 -3.41
CA LEU A 139 -8.57 6.69 -3.47
C LEU A 139 -9.84 5.87 -3.19
N LEU A 140 -9.91 4.63 -3.71
CA LEU A 140 -11.01 3.72 -3.42
C LEU A 140 -11.02 3.30 -1.95
N GLN A 141 -9.86 2.97 -1.37
CA GLN A 141 -9.74 2.66 0.06
C GLN A 141 -10.15 3.85 0.92
N PHE A 142 -9.71 5.06 0.56
CA PHE A 142 -10.10 6.30 1.22
C PHE A 142 -11.62 6.47 1.19
N SER A 143 -12.23 6.29 0.01
CA SER A 143 -13.69 6.40 -0.16
C SER A 143 -14.46 5.39 0.70
N ALA A 144 -13.96 4.16 0.81
CA ALA A 144 -14.53 3.13 1.68
C ALA A 144 -14.45 3.56 3.15
N VAL A 145 -13.28 3.98 3.61
CA VAL A 145 -13.05 4.33 5.03
C VAL A 145 -13.79 5.59 5.46
N VAL A 146 -13.88 6.63 4.63
CA VAL A 146 -14.64 7.83 5.03
C VAL A 146 -16.14 7.54 5.23
N SER A 147 -16.66 6.47 4.62
CA SER A 147 -18.06 6.06 4.77
C SER A 147 -18.35 5.18 6.00
N THR A 148 -17.34 4.87 6.82
CA THR A 148 -17.48 3.98 7.99
C THR A 148 -17.54 4.72 9.34
N GLY A 149 -17.61 3.98 10.46
CA GLY A 149 -17.62 4.54 11.82
C GLY A 149 -16.29 5.21 12.24
N PRO A 150 -16.28 6.01 13.32
CA PRO A 150 -15.12 6.79 13.76
C PRO A 150 -13.89 5.94 14.11
N ILE A 151 -14.10 4.73 14.67
CA ILE A 151 -13.01 3.81 15.01
C ILE A 151 -12.27 3.34 13.76
N LEU A 152 -12.99 2.90 12.71
CA LEU A 152 -12.38 2.54 11.43
C LEU A 152 -11.67 3.74 10.77
N ARG A 153 -12.26 4.93 10.84
CA ARG A 153 -11.63 6.14 10.30
C ARG A 153 -10.30 6.45 10.96
N ASP A 154 -10.23 6.37 12.29
CA ASP A 154 -9.02 6.61 13.08
C ASP A 154 -7.90 5.61 12.72
N MET A 155 -8.24 4.33 12.60
CA MET A 155 -7.27 3.29 12.27
C MET A 155 -6.69 3.40 10.85
N TYR A 156 -7.47 3.85 9.87
CA TYR A 156 -7.13 3.69 8.45
C TYR A 156 -6.81 4.99 7.72
N LEU A 157 -7.51 6.11 8.01
CA LEU A 157 -7.47 7.29 7.13
C LEU A 157 -6.07 7.87 6.96
N TRP A 158 -5.32 7.97 8.05
CA TRP A 158 -4.00 8.58 8.01
C TRP A 158 -3.02 7.79 7.14
N SER A 159 -3.01 6.47 7.31
CA SER A 159 -2.16 5.58 6.52
C SER A 159 -2.51 5.66 5.03
N ILE A 160 -3.80 5.56 4.68
CA ILE A 160 -4.26 5.62 3.29
C ILE A 160 -3.91 6.97 2.66
N LEU A 161 -4.13 8.09 3.36
CA LEU A 161 -3.82 9.41 2.85
C LEU A 161 -2.32 9.58 2.58
N LEU A 162 -1.47 9.07 3.46
CA LEU A 162 -0.03 9.10 3.28
C LEU A 162 0.40 8.31 2.04
N TRP A 163 -0.13 7.09 1.85
CA TRP A 163 0.15 6.27 0.68
C TRP A 163 -0.35 6.93 -0.61
N PHE A 164 -1.55 7.50 -0.59
CA PHE A 164 -2.09 8.26 -1.73
C PHE A 164 -1.16 9.39 -2.15
N ILE A 165 -0.69 10.20 -1.19
CA ILE A 165 0.24 11.29 -1.46
C ILE A 165 1.57 10.76 -2.02
N LEU A 166 2.12 9.67 -1.44
CA LEU A 166 3.36 9.06 -1.95
C LEU A 166 3.19 8.59 -3.40
N HIS A 167 2.11 7.90 -3.75
CA HIS A 167 1.87 7.45 -5.12
C HIS A 167 1.65 8.62 -6.09
N LEU A 168 0.98 9.69 -5.66
CA LEU A 168 0.89 10.93 -6.46
C LEU A 168 2.26 11.55 -6.70
N MET A 169 3.14 11.57 -5.69
CA MET A 169 4.51 12.08 -5.86
C MET A 169 5.32 11.23 -6.85
N LEU A 170 5.21 9.90 -6.78
CA LEU A 170 5.85 9.00 -7.76
C LEU A 170 5.31 9.23 -9.17
N LEU A 171 3.99 9.39 -9.30
CA LEU A 171 3.34 9.67 -10.58
C LEU A 171 3.83 10.99 -11.19
N VAL A 172 3.86 12.06 -10.39
CA VAL A 172 4.39 13.37 -10.83
C VAL A 172 5.86 13.24 -11.23
N GLY A 173 6.67 12.52 -10.45
CA GLY A 173 8.07 12.26 -10.77
C GLY A 173 8.25 11.53 -12.10
N ALA A 174 7.45 10.49 -12.37
CA ALA A 174 7.48 9.74 -13.61
C ALA A 174 7.07 10.59 -14.83
N ILE A 175 6.01 11.38 -14.69
CA ILE A 175 5.52 12.28 -15.75
C ILE A 175 6.56 13.36 -16.05
N ALA A 176 7.05 14.05 -15.02
CA ALA A 176 8.04 15.12 -15.18
C ALA A 176 9.37 14.60 -15.77
N GLY A 177 9.84 13.43 -15.31
CA GLY A 177 11.01 12.77 -15.85
C GLY A 177 10.86 12.45 -17.34
N ARG A 178 9.72 11.88 -17.72
CA ARG A 178 9.41 11.54 -19.12
C ARG A 178 9.33 12.78 -20.02
N HIS A 179 8.76 13.88 -19.54
CA HIS A 179 8.75 15.16 -20.28
C HIS A 179 10.16 15.73 -20.46
N THR A 180 11.02 15.63 -19.44
CA THR A 180 12.41 16.10 -19.49
C THR A 180 13.21 15.33 -20.55
N GLU A 181 13.05 14.02 -20.61
CA GLU A 181 13.73 13.18 -21.60
C GLU A 181 13.20 13.41 -23.02
N ALA A 182 11.90 13.58 -23.20
CA ALA A 182 11.32 13.95 -24.50
C ALA A 182 11.86 15.30 -24.99
N ALA A 183 11.99 16.29 -24.10
CA ALA A 183 12.58 17.58 -24.42
C ALA A 183 14.08 17.48 -24.77
N ARG A 184 14.84 16.59 -24.10
CA ARG A 184 16.25 16.33 -24.42
C ARG A 184 16.41 15.75 -25.82
N VAL A 185 15.66 14.69 -26.13
CA VAL A 185 15.69 14.04 -27.46
C VAL A 185 15.34 15.04 -28.57
N ASN A 186 14.30 15.86 -28.37
CA ASN A 186 13.92 16.87 -29.36
C ASN A 186 15.01 17.92 -29.62
N ARG A 187 15.83 18.26 -28.61
CA ARG A 187 16.97 19.18 -28.77
C ARG A 187 18.16 18.54 -29.48
N GLU A 188 18.38 17.23 -29.31
CA GLU A 188 19.48 16.50 -29.95
C GLU A 188 19.20 16.24 -31.45
N VAL A 189 17.93 16.24 -31.86
CA VAL A 189 17.49 16.00 -33.24
C VAL A 189 17.35 17.30 -34.06
N ALA A 190 17.20 18.45 -33.40
CA ALA A 190 17.06 19.78 -34.03
C ALA A 190 18.41 20.41 -34.37
#